data_AF-A0A0C9YXE7-F1
#
_entry.id   AF-A0A0C9YXE7-F1
#
_cell.length_a   1.000
_cell.length_b   1.000
_cell.length_c   1.000
_cell.angle_alpha   90.00
_cell.angle_beta   90.00
_cell.angle_gamma   90.00
#
_symmetry.space_group_name_H-M   'P 1'
#
loop_
_entity.id
_entity.type
_entity.pdbx_description
1 polymer ?
#
loop_
_entity_poly.entity_id
_entity_poly.type
_entity_poly.pdbx_seq_one_letter_code
_entity_poly.pdbx_strand_id
1 'polypeptide(L)'
;MSPSPPPEFYSRSVSDRYEFGTLAVLICNATIWTGSTGGNEVLAGDILLDHGLIQLMGTQLDVPNDTLLVDAQGAWVMPGIVDVHSHHGVMSSPLLSGADNANSPKGITEPWLQSLDGLNTHDDAYNLSVTGGVTTSLVLPGSGNAIGGQAFTIKMRVTKEKSSSSMLVTPPYGLNGSAIDYSIPPLWRHMKHACGQR
;
A
#
# COMPACT_ATOMS: atom_id res chain seq x y z
N MET A 1 -18.40 -14.64 6.22
CA MET A 1 -17.50 -14.68 5.04
C MET A 1 -16.12 -14.27 5.51
N SER A 2 -15.08 -15.02 5.16
CA SER A 2 -13.70 -14.61 5.46
C SER A 2 -13.33 -13.37 4.63
N PRO A 3 -12.49 -12.47 5.15
CA PRO A 3 -11.96 -11.38 4.34
C PRO A 3 -11.25 -11.92 3.10
N SER A 4 -11.67 -11.48 1.92
CA SER A 4 -11.06 -11.86 0.65
C SER A 4 -11.16 -10.69 -0.34
N PRO A 5 -10.25 -10.60 -1.32
CA PRO A 5 -10.43 -9.67 -2.43
C PRO A 5 -11.66 -10.06 -3.27
N PRO A 6 -12.10 -9.19 -4.21
CA PRO A 6 -13.16 -9.53 -5.16
C PRO A 6 -12.86 -10.81 -5.96
N PRO A 7 -13.87 -11.58 -6.39
CA PRO A 7 -13.69 -12.86 -7.08
C PRO A 7 -12.72 -12.82 -8.29
N GLU A 8 -12.75 -11.73 -9.04
CA GLU A 8 -11.97 -11.47 -10.25
C GLU A 8 -10.54 -10.99 -9.97
N PHE A 9 -10.18 -10.74 -8.70
CA PHE A 9 -8.87 -10.19 -8.35
C PHE A 9 -7.72 -11.04 -8.88
N TYR A 10 -7.79 -12.37 -8.72
CA TYR A 10 -6.70 -13.26 -9.13
C TYR A 10 -6.61 -13.50 -10.65
N SER A 11 -7.67 -13.19 -11.40
CA SER A 11 -7.72 -13.35 -12.86
C SER A 11 -7.43 -12.05 -13.62
N ARG A 12 -7.08 -10.96 -12.91
CA ARG A 12 -6.84 -9.66 -13.54
C ARG A 12 -5.56 -9.70 -14.37
N SER A 13 -5.62 -9.14 -15.58
CA SER A 13 -4.43 -8.94 -16.44
C SER A 13 -3.74 -7.60 -16.17
N VAL A 14 -4.42 -6.66 -15.50
CA VAL A 14 -3.94 -5.32 -15.19
C VAL A 14 -4.26 -4.97 -13.74
N SER A 15 -3.33 -4.28 -13.08
CA SER A 15 -3.54 -3.71 -11.75
C SER A 15 -4.49 -2.52 -11.82
N ASP A 16 -5.41 -2.43 -10.86
CA ASP A 16 -6.29 -1.27 -10.63
C ASP A 16 -5.51 0.04 -10.40
N ARG A 17 -4.23 -0.07 -10.03
CA ARG A 17 -3.32 1.06 -9.79
C ARG A 17 -2.24 1.21 -10.86
N TYR A 18 -2.41 0.57 -12.02
CA TYR A 18 -1.50 0.69 -13.16
C TYR A 18 -1.56 2.11 -13.75
N GLU A 19 -0.39 2.68 -14.03
CA GLU A 19 -0.27 3.98 -14.69
C GLU A 19 -0.05 3.75 -16.19
N PHE A 20 -1.02 4.16 -17.02
CA PHE A 20 -0.92 3.96 -18.46
C PHE A 20 0.32 4.64 -19.04
N GLY A 21 1.04 3.90 -19.90
CA GLY A 21 2.29 4.36 -20.52
C GLY A 21 3.54 4.03 -19.72
N THR A 22 3.41 3.36 -18.56
CA THR A 22 4.58 2.76 -17.90
C THR A 22 5.01 1.50 -18.64
N LEU A 23 6.30 1.42 -18.96
CA LEU A 23 6.92 0.29 -19.66
C LEU A 23 6.99 -0.93 -18.74
N ALA A 24 7.02 -2.12 -19.35
CA ALA A 24 7.38 -3.35 -18.65
C ALA A 24 8.81 -3.24 -18.10
N VAL A 25 9.08 -3.88 -16.97
CA VAL A 25 10.40 -3.94 -16.33
C VAL A 25 10.80 -5.39 -16.15
N LEU A 26 11.96 -5.76 -16.68
CA LEU A 26 12.62 -7.04 -16.39
C LEU A 26 13.73 -6.79 -15.37
N ILE A 27 13.59 -7.34 -14.17
CA ILE A 27 14.69 -7.42 -13.21
C ILE A 27 15.39 -8.75 -13.45
N CYS A 28 16.63 -8.74 -13.92
CA CYS A 28 17.37 -9.97 -14.26
C CYS A 28 18.50 -10.28 -13.27
N ASN A 29 18.96 -11.53 -13.26
CA ASN A 29 20.04 -12.03 -12.40
C ASN A 29 19.81 -11.76 -10.90
N ALA A 30 18.59 -11.93 -10.40
CA ALA A 30 18.24 -11.66 -9.00
C ALA A 30 18.29 -12.91 -8.12
N THR A 31 18.57 -12.69 -6.83
CA THR A 31 18.23 -13.63 -5.75
C THR A 31 16.85 -13.25 -5.21
N ILE A 32 15.82 -13.99 -5.57
CA ILE A 32 14.42 -13.63 -5.37
C ILE A 32 13.88 -14.32 -4.13
N TRP A 33 13.58 -13.56 -3.08
CA TRP A 33 12.79 -14.04 -1.95
C TRP A 33 11.31 -13.83 -2.27
N THR A 34 10.52 -14.90 -2.41
CA THR A 34 9.12 -14.78 -2.86
C THR A 34 8.14 -14.54 -1.69
N GLY A 35 8.54 -14.88 -0.48
CA GLY A 35 7.66 -14.93 0.69
C GLY A 35 6.66 -16.10 0.68
N SER A 36 6.72 -16.98 -0.32
CA SER A 36 5.90 -18.20 -0.41
C SER A 36 6.44 -19.33 0.47
N THR A 37 5.71 -20.45 0.54
CA THR A 37 6.15 -21.68 1.22
C THR A 37 6.56 -21.42 2.68
N GLY A 38 5.66 -20.77 3.43
CA GLY A 38 5.92 -20.38 4.81
C GLY A 38 6.99 -19.28 4.97
N GLY A 39 7.25 -18.51 3.91
CA GLY A 39 8.21 -17.40 3.92
C GLY A 39 9.65 -17.78 3.60
N ASN A 40 9.93 -19.00 3.15
CA ASN A 40 11.30 -19.50 3.01
C ASN A 40 11.75 -19.74 1.57
N GLU A 41 10.87 -19.56 0.58
CA GLU A 41 11.22 -19.80 -0.81
C GLU A 41 12.14 -18.70 -1.36
N VAL A 42 13.29 -19.16 -1.88
CA VAL A 42 14.28 -18.32 -2.56
C VAL A 42 14.58 -18.93 -3.93
N LEU A 43 14.48 -18.12 -4.97
CA LEU A 43 14.74 -18.49 -6.36
C LEU A 43 15.93 -17.69 -6.89
N ALA A 44 16.62 -18.21 -7.90
CA ALA A 44 17.57 -17.45 -8.70
C ALA A 44 16.99 -17.27 -10.10
N GLY A 45 16.95 -16.03 -10.60
CA GLY A 45 16.43 -15.77 -11.94
C GLY A 45 15.94 -14.34 -12.12
N ASP A 46 14.94 -14.19 -12.98
CA ASP A 46 14.42 -12.94 -13.47
C ASP A 46 12.97 -12.73 -13.02
N ILE A 47 12.54 -11.48 -12.94
CA ILE A 47 11.16 -11.06 -12.63
C ILE A 47 10.68 -10.12 -13.72
N LEU A 48 9.59 -10.49 -14.39
CA LEU A 48 8.89 -9.61 -15.32
C LEU A 48 7.74 -8.89 -14.60
N LEU A 49 7.88 -7.58 -14.49
CA LEU A 49 6.83 -6.67 -14.01
C LEU A 49 6.18 -6.00 -15.20
N ASP A 50 4.87 -6.16 -15.35
CA ASP A 50 4.12 -5.50 -16.42
C ASP A 50 2.66 -5.28 -16.02
N HIS A 51 2.05 -4.21 -16.54
CA HIS A 51 0.69 -3.79 -16.21
C HIS A 51 0.44 -3.64 -14.69
N GLY A 52 1.48 -3.29 -13.93
CA GLY A 52 1.44 -3.15 -12.47
C GLY A 52 1.33 -4.47 -11.70
N LEU A 53 1.67 -5.59 -12.34
CA LEU A 53 1.63 -6.94 -11.79
C LEU A 53 2.98 -7.63 -11.96
N ILE A 54 3.24 -8.65 -11.13
CA ILE A 54 4.27 -9.64 -11.40
C ILE A 54 3.67 -10.63 -12.41
N GLN A 55 4.12 -10.59 -13.66
CA GLN A 55 3.61 -11.49 -14.70
C GLN A 55 4.27 -12.86 -14.62
N LEU A 56 5.60 -12.88 -14.51
CA LEU A 56 6.40 -14.11 -14.54
C LEU A 56 7.62 -13.97 -13.62
N MET A 57 8.04 -15.11 -13.06
CA MET A 57 9.32 -15.29 -12.37
C MET A 57 9.96 -16.58 -12.85
N GLY A 58 11.26 -16.58 -13.11
CA GLY A 58 11.97 -17.76 -13.61
C GLY A 58 13.22 -17.40 -14.40
N THR A 59 13.69 -18.31 -15.24
CA THR A 59 14.84 -18.07 -16.12
C THR A 59 14.40 -18.05 -17.58
N GLN A 60 15.04 -17.24 -18.41
CA GLN A 60 14.78 -17.18 -19.85
C GLN A 60 13.32 -16.78 -20.15
N LEU A 61 12.86 -15.69 -19.54
CA LEU A 61 11.50 -15.19 -19.72
C LEU A 61 11.31 -14.57 -21.11
N ASP A 62 10.18 -14.87 -21.75
CA ASP A 62 9.72 -14.13 -22.93
C ASP A 62 9.26 -12.74 -22.49
N VAL A 63 9.91 -11.70 -23.02
CA VAL A 63 9.64 -10.32 -22.64
C VAL A 63 9.04 -9.51 -23.78
N PRO A 64 8.09 -8.59 -23.51
CA PRO A 64 7.60 -7.65 -24.50
C PRO A 64 8.71 -6.77 -25.09
N ASN A 65 8.47 -6.25 -26.29
CA ASN A 65 9.31 -5.19 -26.86
C ASN A 65 9.31 -3.96 -25.94
N ASP A 66 10.39 -3.17 -25.95
CA ASP A 66 10.56 -1.95 -25.15
C ASP A 66 10.53 -2.17 -23.62
N THR A 67 10.87 -3.38 -23.17
CA THR A 67 11.04 -3.69 -21.74
C THR A 67 12.29 -3.01 -21.16
N LEU A 68 12.12 -2.30 -20.05
CA LEU A 68 13.23 -1.73 -19.29
C LEU A 68 13.99 -2.85 -18.56
N LEU A 69 15.29 -2.96 -18.83
CA LEU A 69 16.16 -3.94 -18.18
C LEU A 69 16.81 -3.38 -16.91
N VAL A 70 16.72 -4.13 -15.81
CA VAL A 70 17.38 -3.86 -14.55
C VAL A 70 18.21 -5.08 -14.15
N ASP A 71 19.53 -5.03 -14.28
CA ASP A 71 20.41 -6.12 -13.85
C ASP A 71 20.69 -6.02 -12.34
N ALA A 72 20.17 -6.98 -11.59
CA ALA A 72 20.33 -7.06 -10.14
C ALA A 72 21.72 -7.57 -9.72
N GLN A 73 22.53 -8.14 -10.63
CA GLN A 73 23.90 -8.62 -10.34
C GLN A 73 23.98 -9.57 -9.12
N GLY A 74 22.98 -10.44 -8.97
CA GLY A 74 22.83 -11.38 -7.84
C GLY A 74 22.22 -10.77 -6.58
N ALA A 75 21.89 -9.48 -6.57
CA ALA A 75 21.28 -8.81 -5.42
C ALA A 75 19.92 -9.41 -5.05
N TRP A 76 19.53 -9.18 -3.80
CA TRP A 76 18.26 -9.65 -3.27
C TRP A 76 17.11 -8.79 -3.78
N VAL A 77 16.08 -9.45 -4.30
CA VAL A 77 14.77 -8.86 -4.59
C VAL A 77 13.75 -9.53 -3.69
N MET A 78 12.96 -8.73 -2.99
CA MET A 78 11.98 -9.19 -2.02
C MET A 78 10.65 -8.45 -2.18
N PRO A 79 9.54 -8.95 -1.63
CA PRO A 79 8.29 -8.22 -1.59
C PRO A 79 8.49 -6.94 -0.78
N GLY A 80 7.85 -5.86 -1.21
CA GLY A 80 7.88 -4.61 -0.46
C GLY A 80 7.30 -4.79 0.95
N ILE A 81 7.93 -4.18 1.94
CA ILE A 81 7.50 -4.25 3.34
C ILE A 81 6.13 -3.58 3.49
N VAL A 82 5.27 -4.22 4.27
CA VAL A 82 3.94 -3.73 4.64
C VAL A 82 3.94 -3.33 6.11
N ASP A 83 3.87 -2.03 6.36
CA ASP A 83 3.72 -1.48 7.71
C ASP A 83 2.24 -1.44 8.10
N VAL A 84 1.83 -2.29 9.04
CA VAL A 84 0.43 -2.40 9.47
C VAL A 84 0.06 -1.44 10.60
N HIS A 85 0.96 -0.56 11.04
CA HIS A 85 0.68 0.44 12.06
C HIS A 85 1.52 1.70 11.82
N SER A 86 0.97 2.63 11.04
CA SER A 86 1.72 3.80 10.61
C SER A 86 1.00 5.12 10.91
N HIS A 87 1.82 6.16 11.09
CA HIS A 87 1.37 7.55 11.19
C HIS A 87 1.91 8.42 10.03
N HIS A 88 2.42 7.81 8.96
CA HIS A 88 2.86 8.55 7.77
C HIS A 88 1.74 9.43 7.20
N GLY A 89 2.09 10.65 6.80
CA GLY A 89 1.16 11.66 6.29
C GLY A 89 0.31 12.34 7.36
N VAL A 90 -0.08 11.65 8.44
CA VAL A 90 -0.86 12.24 9.55
C VAL A 90 0.02 12.78 10.68
N MET A 91 1.28 12.37 10.76
CA MET A 91 2.34 12.99 11.56
C MET A 91 3.54 13.24 10.66
N SER A 92 3.45 14.26 9.80
CA SER A 92 4.44 14.45 8.75
C SER A 92 5.82 14.82 9.29
N SER A 93 6.86 14.38 8.59
CA SER A 93 8.22 14.85 8.78
C SER A 93 8.48 16.11 7.94
N PRO A 94 9.19 17.13 8.46
CA PRO A 94 9.58 17.27 9.87
C PRO A 94 8.36 17.50 10.77
N LEU A 95 8.38 16.91 11.98
CA LEU A 95 7.27 17.04 12.92
C LEU A 95 7.23 18.46 13.50
N LEU A 96 6.30 19.26 12.98
CA LEU A 96 5.97 20.61 13.45
C LEU A 96 4.59 20.60 14.12
N SER A 97 4.29 21.63 14.92
CA SER A 97 2.99 21.72 15.61
C SER A 97 1.78 21.69 14.67
N GLY A 98 1.93 22.09 13.40
CA GLY A 98 0.86 22.04 12.39
C GLY A 98 0.84 20.77 11.55
N ALA A 99 1.77 19.84 11.79
CA ALA A 99 1.93 18.60 11.03
C ALA A 99 1.38 17.36 11.75
N ASP A 100 0.88 17.52 12.99
CA ASP A 100 0.25 16.45 13.76
C ASP A 100 -1.29 16.51 13.60
N ASN A 101 -1.79 15.61 12.76
CA ASN A 101 -3.20 15.33 12.52
C ASN A 101 -3.59 13.91 12.99
N ALA A 102 -2.77 13.25 13.83
CA ALA A 102 -3.01 11.86 14.20
C ALA A 102 -4.08 11.70 15.28
N ASN A 103 -4.32 12.70 16.13
CA ASN A 103 -5.27 12.61 17.24
C ASN A 103 -6.21 13.82 17.28
N SER A 104 -7.48 13.57 17.65
CA SER A 104 -8.44 14.64 17.93
C SER A 104 -8.61 14.82 19.43
N PRO A 105 -8.21 15.96 20.04
CA PRO A 105 -8.38 16.16 21.48
C PRO A 105 -9.83 16.49 21.89
N LYS A 106 -10.80 16.43 20.97
CA LYS A 106 -12.18 16.89 21.18
C LYS A 106 -13.14 15.83 21.72
N GLY A 107 -12.68 14.60 21.88
CA GLY A 107 -13.46 13.52 22.48
C GLY A 107 -12.62 12.27 22.68
N ILE A 108 -13.17 11.26 23.36
CA ILE A 108 -12.51 9.96 23.57
C ILE A 108 -12.96 8.90 22.56
N THR A 109 -14.05 9.16 21.83
CA THR A 109 -14.70 8.22 20.91
C THR A 109 -15.09 8.95 19.64
N GLU A 110 -14.23 8.85 18.62
CA GLU A 110 -14.31 9.60 17.36
C GLU A 110 -14.36 8.65 16.14
N PRO A 111 -15.27 7.65 16.08
CA PRO A 111 -15.28 6.63 15.03
C PRO A 111 -15.51 7.18 13.61
N TRP A 112 -16.06 8.39 13.49
CA TRP A 112 -16.35 9.04 12.21
C TRP A 112 -15.12 9.66 11.54
N LEU A 113 -14.06 9.95 12.30
CA LEU A 113 -12.83 10.53 11.73
C LEU A 113 -12.14 9.53 10.81
N GLN A 114 -11.45 10.06 9.80
CA GLN A 114 -10.73 9.28 8.80
C GLN A 114 -9.29 9.78 8.76
N SER A 115 -8.30 8.89 8.93
CA SER A 115 -6.89 9.26 8.77
C SER A 115 -6.60 9.82 7.37
N LEU A 116 -7.41 9.44 6.37
CA LEU A 116 -7.36 9.95 5.01
C LEU A 116 -7.56 11.47 4.92
N ASP A 117 -8.41 12.05 5.77
CA ASP A 117 -8.75 13.48 5.73
C ASP A 117 -7.60 14.36 6.24
N GLY A 118 -6.71 13.80 7.07
CA GLY A 118 -5.50 14.46 7.59
C GLY A 118 -4.22 14.04 6.87
N LEU A 119 -4.31 13.23 5.81
CA LEU A 119 -3.15 12.66 5.14
C LEU A 119 -2.43 13.69 4.26
N ASN A 120 -1.27 14.17 4.72
CA ASN A 120 -0.41 15.03 3.93
C ASN A 120 0.38 14.24 2.88
N THR A 121 0.06 14.44 1.60
CA THR A 121 0.72 13.75 0.47
C THR A 121 2.16 14.22 0.20
N HIS A 122 2.63 15.24 0.91
CA HIS A 122 3.96 15.83 0.77
C HIS A 122 4.83 15.55 2.01
N ASP A 123 4.52 14.51 2.78
CA ASP A 123 5.36 14.08 3.89
C ASP A 123 6.73 13.57 3.40
N ASP A 124 7.81 14.20 3.86
CA ASP A 124 9.18 13.82 3.51
C ASP A 124 9.51 12.39 3.96
N ALA A 125 8.81 11.87 4.97
CA ALA A 125 8.99 10.51 5.46
C ALA A 125 8.67 9.44 4.40
N TYR A 126 7.85 9.74 3.38
CA TYR A 126 7.53 8.77 2.33
C TYR A 126 8.77 8.27 1.61
N ASN A 127 9.64 9.19 1.16
CA ASN A 127 10.86 8.82 0.44
C ASN A 127 11.82 8.05 1.35
N LEU A 128 11.96 8.47 2.61
CA LEU A 128 12.82 7.79 3.58
C LEU A 128 12.34 6.35 3.82
N SER A 129 11.04 6.14 4.06
CA SER A 129 10.47 4.81 4.27
C SER A 129 10.59 3.91 3.03
N VAL A 130 10.39 4.46 1.83
CA VAL A 130 10.56 3.72 0.57
C VAL A 130 12.01 3.29 0.37
N THR A 131 13.00 4.11 0.73
CA THR A 131 14.42 3.69 0.66
C THR A 131 14.76 2.56 1.62
N GLY A 132 14.00 2.43 2.71
CA GLY A 132 14.06 1.28 3.64
C GLY A 132 13.27 0.05 3.18
N GLY A 133 12.61 0.10 2.01
CA GLY A 133 11.84 -1.01 1.45
C GLY A 133 10.35 -1.03 1.81
N VAL A 134 9.84 -0.04 2.54
CA VAL A 134 8.40 0.07 2.86
C VAL A 134 7.63 0.56 1.64
N THR A 135 6.68 -0.22 1.16
CA THR A 135 5.88 0.12 -0.03
C THR A 135 4.42 0.40 0.27
N THR A 136 3.94 -0.10 1.41
CA THR A 136 2.53 -0.07 1.80
C THR A 136 2.42 0.19 3.29
N SER A 137 1.53 1.08 3.68
CA SER A 137 1.29 1.40 5.08
C SER A 137 -0.21 1.45 5.39
N LEU A 138 -0.61 0.91 6.54
CA LEU A 138 -1.91 1.18 7.15
C LEU A 138 -1.79 2.43 8.00
N VAL A 139 -2.24 3.57 7.46
CA VAL A 139 -2.20 4.85 8.16
C VAL A 139 -3.41 4.95 9.08
N LEU A 140 -3.17 5.13 10.36
CA LEU A 140 -4.19 5.08 11.40
C LEU A 140 -4.10 6.25 12.40
N PRO A 141 -5.22 6.61 13.04
CA PRO A 141 -5.21 7.58 14.15
C PRO A 141 -4.31 7.11 15.30
N GLY A 142 -3.72 8.07 16.02
CA GLY A 142 -2.85 7.85 17.17
C GLY A 142 -3.57 7.25 18.39
N SER A 143 -2.83 7.13 19.49
CA SER A 143 -3.29 6.49 20.73
C SER A 143 -4.07 7.41 21.68
N GLY A 144 -4.26 8.69 21.36
CA GLY A 144 -4.88 9.68 22.26
C GLY A 144 -6.39 9.45 22.53
N ASN A 145 -7.09 8.76 21.63
CA ASN A 145 -8.51 8.44 21.76
C ASN A 145 -8.73 6.95 22.00
N ALA A 146 -9.72 6.57 22.82
CA ALA A 146 -10.13 5.18 23.01
C ALA A 146 -10.62 4.55 21.70
N ILE A 147 -11.43 5.29 20.93
CA ILE A 147 -11.76 4.99 19.53
C ILE A 147 -11.32 6.20 18.72
N GLY A 148 -10.27 6.05 17.90
CA GLY A 148 -9.62 7.18 17.22
C GLY A 148 -10.15 7.48 15.82
N GLY A 149 -10.88 6.54 15.22
CA GLY A 149 -11.42 6.68 13.87
C GLY A 149 -10.98 5.57 12.94
N GLN A 150 -11.21 5.79 11.65
CA GLN A 150 -10.96 4.87 10.56
C GLN A 150 -9.53 5.01 10.04
N ALA A 151 -8.94 3.87 9.69
CA ALA A 151 -7.60 3.74 9.13
C ALA A 151 -7.65 3.27 7.67
N PHE A 152 -6.65 3.67 6.89
CA PHE A 152 -6.62 3.45 5.45
C PHE A 152 -5.26 2.94 4.99
N THR A 153 -5.29 1.90 4.15
CA THR A 153 -4.09 1.34 3.55
C THR A 153 -3.71 2.15 2.31
N ILE A 154 -2.47 2.62 2.26
CA ILE A 154 -1.94 3.41 1.14
C ILE A 154 -0.71 2.75 0.51
N LYS A 155 -0.47 3.04 -0.76
CA LYS A 155 0.84 2.86 -1.39
C LYS A 155 1.70 4.09 -1.16
N MET A 156 2.96 3.86 -0.81
CA MET A 156 3.94 4.92 -0.52
C MET A 156 4.52 5.57 -1.78
N ARG A 157 4.07 5.16 -2.97
CA ARG A 157 4.52 5.72 -4.25
C ARG A 157 3.86 7.06 -4.53
N VAL A 158 4.56 7.91 -5.28
CA VAL A 158 3.96 9.11 -5.87
C VAL A 158 2.93 8.70 -6.93
N THR A 159 1.80 9.41 -6.95
CA THR A 159 0.71 9.24 -7.92
C THR A 159 0.59 10.49 -8.78
N LYS A 160 0.08 10.36 -10.00
CA LYS A 160 -0.05 11.47 -10.94
C LYS A 160 -0.99 12.57 -10.40
N GLU A 161 -2.06 12.16 -9.73
CA GLU A 161 -3.07 13.04 -9.14
C GLU A 161 -2.58 13.76 -7.88
N LYS A 162 -1.52 13.24 -7.22
CA LYS A 162 -0.95 13.78 -5.97
C LYS A 162 -1.98 13.99 -4.85
N SER A 163 -3.04 13.20 -4.87
CA SER A 163 -4.14 13.26 -3.89
C SER A 163 -4.01 12.15 -2.85
N SER A 164 -4.59 12.34 -1.67
CA SER A 164 -4.65 11.28 -0.66
C SER A 164 -5.45 10.07 -1.17
N SER A 165 -6.51 10.32 -1.93
CA SER A 165 -7.37 9.28 -2.50
C SER A 165 -6.68 8.40 -3.55
N SER A 166 -5.78 8.96 -4.36
CA SER A 166 -5.05 8.20 -5.39
C SER A 166 -4.00 7.26 -4.79
N MET A 167 -3.61 7.46 -3.52
CA MET A 167 -2.69 6.57 -2.80
C MET A 167 -3.39 5.34 -2.22
N LEU A 168 -4.72 5.31 -2.16
CA LEU A 168 -5.47 4.24 -1.50
C LEU A 168 -5.28 2.88 -2.17
N VAL A 169 -5.06 1.85 -1.36
CA VAL A 169 -5.08 0.45 -1.85
C VAL A 169 -6.52 0.01 -2.10
N THR A 170 -7.44 0.39 -1.22
CA THR A 170 -8.85 0.01 -1.25
C THR A 170 -9.69 1.22 -0.83
N PRO A 171 -10.22 2.02 -1.77
CA PRO A 171 -11.06 3.15 -1.42
C PRO A 171 -12.40 2.67 -0.85
N PRO A 172 -12.91 3.28 0.24
CA PRO A 172 -14.27 3.02 0.71
C PRO A 172 -15.31 3.46 -0.31
N TYR A 173 -16.46 2.78 -0.28
CA TYR A 173 -17.64 3.18 -1.03
C TYR A 173 -18.01 4.65 -0.77
N GLY A 174 -18.47 5.34 -1.80
CA GLY A 174 -18.90 6.74 -1.75
C GLY A 174 -17.79 7.77 -1.91
N LEU A 175 -16.52 7.46 -1.61
CA LEU A 175 -15.42 8.43 -1.80
C LEU A 175 -15.23 8.83 -3.27
N ASN A 176 -15.40 7.88 -4.19
CA ASN A 176 -15.29 8.08 -5.64
C ASN A 176 -16.67 7.95 -6.35
N GLY A 177 -17.77 8.10 -5.62
CA GLY A 177 -19.12 7.89 -6.15
C GLY A 177 -19.53 6.43 -6.32
N SER A 178 -18.72 5.47 -5.86
CA SER A 178 -19.09 4.05 -5.86
C SER A 178 -20.23 3.75 -4.88
N ALA A 179 -21.21 2.97 -5.33
CA ALA A 179 -22.29 2.46 -4.49
C ALA A 179 -21.86 1.16 -3.80
N ILE A 180 -22.46 0.88 -2.64
CA ILE A 180 -22.30 -0.42 -1.99
C ILE A 180 -23.06 -1.45 -2.82
N ASP A 181 -22.33 -2.41 -3.38
CA ASP A 181 -22.92 -3.61 -3.95
C ASP A 181 -23.10 -4.65 -2.85
N TYR A 182 -24.35 -4.89 -2.45
CA TYR A 182 -24.70 -5.85 -1.40
C TYR A 182 -24.59 -7.31 -1.86
N SER A 183 -24.34 -7.56 -3.16
CA SER A 183 -24.16 -8.91 -3.70
C SER A 183 -22.74 -9.47 -3.51
N ILE A 184 -21.77 -8.60 -3.20
CA ILE A 184 -20.38 -8.97 -2.92
C ILE A 184 -20.02 -8.75 -1.45
N PRO A 185 -19.04 -9.48 -0.89
CA PRO A 185 -18.54 -9.19 0.46
C PRO A 185 -18.09 -7.72 0.55
N PRO A 186 -18.50 -6.97 1.59
CA PRO A 186 -18.10 -5.58 1.72
C PRO A 186 -16.59 -5.47 1.93
N LEU A 187 -15.99 -4.45 1.32
CA LEU A 187 -14.60 -4.10 1.57
C LEU A 187 -14.42 -3.77 3.06
N TRP A 188 -13.45 -4.44 3.69
CA TRP A 188 -13.18 -4.27 5.11
C TRP A 188 -12.56 -2.91 5.39
N ARG A 189 -13.04 -2.27 6.46
CA ARG A 189 -12.45 -1.04 7.00
C ARG A 189 -11.68 -1.34 8.26
N HIS A 190 -10.64 -0.57 8.50
CA HIS A 190 -9.87 -0.64 9.73
C HIS A 190 -10.37 0.45 10.68
N MET A 191 -10.64 0.09 11.92
CA MET A 191 -10.96 1.05 12.99
C MET A 191 -9.88 0.96 14.04
N LYS A 192 -9.29 2.10 14.41
CA LYS A 192 -8.30 2.14 15.47
C LYS A 192 -9.00 2.27 16.81
N HIS A 193 -8.75 1.31 17.68
CA HIS A 193 -9.09 1.36 19.10
C HIS A 193 -7.79 1.38 19.91
N ALA A 194 -7.62 2.33 20.84
CA ALA A 194 -6.53 2.22 21.81
C ALA A 194 -6.97 1.24 22.90
N CYS A 195 -6.10 0.28 23.20
CA CYS A 195 -6.21 -0.45 24.44
C CYS A 195 -5.72 0.45 25.57
N GLY A 196 -6.63 0.89 26.44
CA GLY A 196 -6.25 1.44 27.74
C GLY A 196 -5.90 0.30 28.69
N GLN A 197 -4.79 0.41 29.42
CA GLN A 197 -4.59 -0.37 30.64
C GLN A 197 -5.66 0.03 31.68
N ARG A 198 -6.21 -0.96 32.39
CA ARG A 198 -6.87 -0.74 33.69
C ARG A 198 -5.81 -0.55 34.76
#